data_AF-A0A7J6SRD3-F1
#
_entry.id   AF-A0A7J6SRD3-F1
#
_cell.length_a   1.000
_cell.length_b   1.000
_cell.length_c   1.000
_cell.angle_alpha   90.00
_cell.angle_beta   90.00
_cell.angle_gamma   90.00
#
_symmetry.space_group_name_H-M   'P 1'
#
loop_
_entity.id
_entity.type
_entity.pdbx_description
1 polymer ?
#
loop_
_entity_poly.entity_id
_entity_poly.type
_entity_poly.pdbx_seq_one_letter_code
_entity_poly.pdbx_strand_id
1 'polypeptide(L)'
;MVSGNAGVDWLNPISRDHLLVRSLDLRVPLKVVFNGDAYSDYGDVLCWVEFNCTEFSVKQWERFTAIVRKQQIPYALTLGNHDHFLDGIEPDGKSIMAYDATHSNLSLAKEAPPGVSGGSVYYVPVYENSTAKGRPTGVLWMLDSGKLLCMGLTGWGCVTEDQIEWFKSQAESEDLRGLQGLMFVHIPLQEVLLYWNAFGKDPQRVSGEKDEDVGCSSGNTG
;
A
#
# COMPACT_ATOMS: atom_id res chain seq x y z
N MET A 1 -0.68 -49.15 3.45
CA MET A 1 0.47 -49.28 2.54
C MET A 1 -0.04 -48.95 1.15
N VAL A 2 0.18 -47.71 0.67
CA VAL A 2 1.17 -47.31 -0.37
C VAL A 2 0.91 -48.05 -1.68
N SER A 3 0.65 -47.47 -2.86
CA SER A 3 1.11 -46.25 -3.57
C SER A 3 0.03 -45.86 -4.62
N GLY A 4 -0.02 -44.73 -5.32
CA GLY A 4 0.89 -43.60 -5.56
C GLY A 4 0.57 -42.99 -6.94
N ASN A 5 0.96 -41.73 -7.14
CA ASN A 5 0.93 -40.90 -8.36
C ASN A 5 -0.39 -40.23 -8.78
N ALA A 6 -0.68 -39.09 -8.13
CA ALA A 6 -1.15 -37.91 -8.85
C ALA A 6 0.03 -36.94 -8.98
N GLY A 7 0.56 -36.78 -10.20
CA GLY A 7 1.53 -35.75 -10.50
C GLY A 7 0.86 -34.38 -10.32
N VAL A 8 1.41 -33.57 -9.43
CA VAL A 8 1.05 -32.16 -9.29
C VAL A 8 1.81 -31.41 -10.37
N ASP A 9 1.07 -30.91 -11.35
CA ASP A 9 1.56 -30.06 -12.43
C ASP A 9 1.81 -28.65 -11.86
N TRP A 10 3.07 -28.25 -11.75
CA TRP A 10 3.51 -26.98 -11.14
C TRP A 10 3.39 -25.77 -12.08
N LEU A 11 2.50 -25.82 -13.08
CA LEU A 11 2.42 -24.82 -14.14
C LEU A 11 1.05 -24.15 -14.29
N ASN A 12 0.32 -23.94 -13.19
CA ASN A 12 -0.90 -23.13 -13.22
C ASN A 12 -0.70 -21.78 -12.49
N PRO A 13 -0.37 -20.68 -13.19
CA PRO A 13 -0.25 -19.36 -12.58
C PRO A 13 -1.63 -18.71 -12.52
N ILE A 14 -2.48 -19.15 -11.58
CA ILE A 14 -3.76 -18.46 -11.30
C ILE A 14 -4.01 -18.46 -9.79
N SER A 15 -3.68 -17.33 -9.15
CA SER A 15 -4.56 -16.58 -8.22
C SER A 15 -3.75 -15.73 -7.25
N ARG A 16 -3.13 -14.63 -7.72
CA ARG A 16 -2.66 -13.53 -6.84
C ARG A 16 -2.90 -12.14 -7.45
N ASP A 17 -3.89 -12.03 -8.34
CA ASP A 17 -4.32 -10.74 -8.89
C ASP A 17 -5.52 -10.22 -8.09
N HIS A 18 -5.29 -9.76 -6.85
CA HIS A 18 -6.29 -8.96 -6.14
C HIS A 18 -6.14 -7.49 -6.56
N LEU A 19 -6.30 -7.24 -7.86
CA LEU A 19 -6.39 -5.89 -8.41
C LEU A 19 -7.85 -5.44 -8.23
N LEU A 20 -8.15 -4.81 -7.10
CA LEU A 20 -9.45 -4.18 -6.88
C LEU A 20 -9.54 -2.89 -7.72
N VAL A 21 -9.69 -3.02 -9.04
CA VAL A 21 -9.93 -1.90 -9.95
C VAL A 21 -11.39 -1.49 -9.81
N ARG A 22 -11.71 -0.69 -8.79
CA ARG A 22 -12.93 0.12 -8.85
C ARG A 22 -12.59 1.36 -9.66
N SER A 23 -12.97 1.36 -10.94
CA SER A 23 -12.85 2.53 -11.80
C SER A 23 -13.72 3.65 -11.22
N LEU A 24 -13.13 4.48 -10.38
CA LEU A 24 -13.70 5.78 -10.06
C LEU A 24 -13.61 6.59 -11.37
N ASP A 25 -14.76 6.99 -11.92
CA ASP A 25 -14.85 7.87 -13.09
C ASP A 25 -14.41 9.29 -12.70
N LEU A 26 -13.15 9.40 -12.31
CA LEU A 26 -12.48 10.63 -11.95
C LEU A 26 -11.57 10.96 -13.13
N ARG A 27 -11.72 12.16 -13.68
CA ARG A 27 -10.82 12.69 -14.73
C ARG A 27 -9.53 13.24 -14.12
N VAL A 28 -9.03 12.55 -13.10
CA VAL A 28 -7.66 12.61 -12.59
C VAL A 28 -6.83 11.73 -13.53
N PRO A 29 -5.55 12.03 -13.81
CA PRO A 29 -4.70 11.09 -14.54
C PRO A 29 -4.63 9.72 -13.84
N LEU A 30 -4.84 9.68 -12.53
CA LEU A 30 -4.90 8.47 -11.71
C LEU A 30 -5.99 7.49 -12.15
N LYS A 31 -5.61 6.25 -12.42
CA LYS A 31 -6.53 5.16 -12.80
C LYS A 31 -6.54 3.99 -11.81
N VAL A 32 -5.45 3.79 -11.07
CA VAL A 32 -5.27 2.66 -10.16
C VAL A 32 -4.57 3.12 -8.89
N VAL A 33 -5.02 2.64 -7.74
CA VAL A 33 -4.29 2.75 -6.47
C VAL A 33 -3.84 1.36 -6.07
N PHE A 34 -2.55 1.19 -5.80
CA PHE A 34 -1.99 -0.02 -5.20
C PHE A 34 -1.88 0.15 -3.68
N ASN A 35 -2.40 -0.80 -2.91
CA ASN A 35 -2.43 -0.70 -1.45
C ASN A 35 -1.37 -1.58 -0.81
N GLY A 36 -0.10 -1.40 -1.20
CA GLY A 36 1.06 -2.10 -0.64
C GLY A 36 1.28 -3.54 -1.13
N ASP A 37 2.36 -4.12 -0.62
CA ASP A 37 2.87 -5.46 -0.90
C ASP A 37 3.02 -5.73 -2.40
N ALA A 38 3.78 -4.85 -3.06
CA ALA A 38 4.17 -5.00 -4.46
C ALA A 38 4.96 -6.30 -4.71
N TYR A 39 5.61 -6.84 -3.67
CA TYR A 39 6.29 -8.12 -3.71
C TYR A 39 6.26 -8.85 -2.35
N SER A 40 6.48 -10.17 -2.38
CA SER A 40 6.32 -11.03 -1.20
C SER A 40 7.63 -11.29 -0.44
N ASP A 41 7.55 -11.37 0.89
CA ASP A 41 8.64 -11.72 1.82
C ASP A 41 9.26 -13.11 1.67
N TYR A 42 8.78 -13.98 0.77
CA TYR A 42 9.59 -15.17 0.43
C TYR A 42 10.95 -14.77 -0.16
N GLY A 43 11.07 -13.54 -0.66
CA GLY A 43 12.36 -12.89 -0.95
C GLY A 43 13.11 -12.36 0.28
N ASP A 44 12.43 -11.97 1.36
CA ASP A 44 13.01 -11.39 2.60
C ASP A 44 14.00 -12.37 3.25
N VAL A 45 13.58 -13.61 3.52
CA VAL A 45 14.47 -14.63 4.10
C VAL A 45 15.65 -14.98 3.18
N LEU A 46 15.48 -14.92 1.86
CA LEU A 46 16.55 -15.18 0.88
C LEU A 46 17.49 -13.96 0.69
N CYS A 47 16.97 -12.74 0.88
CA CYS A 47 17.73 -11.50 0.89
C CYS A 47 18.77 -11.49 2.03
N TRP A 48 18.43 -12.02 3.22
CA TRP A 48 19.36 -12.06 4.35
C TRP A 48 20.50 -13.08 4.20
N VAL A 49 20.37 -14.07 3.32
CA VAL A 49 21.26 -15.26 3.33
C VAL A 49 22.00 -15.46 2.00
N GLU A 50 21.40 -15.11 0.86
CA GLU A 50 21.92 -15.53 -0.46
C GLU A 50 21.92 -14.43 -1.55
N PHE A 51 21.21 -13.31 -1.39
CA PHE A 51 20.99 -12.32 -2.47
C PHE A 51 21.35 -10.87 -2.11
N ASN A 52 21.68 -10.07 -3.13
CA ASN A 52 21.72 -8.62 -3.03
C ASN A 52 20.29 -8.07 -2.92
N CYS A 53 19.88 -7.64 -1.73
CA CYS A 53 18.53 -7.15 -1.43
C CYS A 53 18.08 -6.02 -2.36
N THR A 54 19.01 -5.15 -2.73
CA THR A 54 18.74 -4.00 -3.59
C THR A 54 18.35 -4.44 -4.99
N GLU A 55 19.13 -5.34 -5.59
CA GLU A 55 18.85 -5.89 -6.92
C GLU A 55 17.54 -6.67 -6.94
N PHE A 56 17.28 -7.49 -5.91
CA PHE A 56 16.03 -8.23 -5.80
C PHE A 56 14.82 -7.29 -5.75
N SER A 57 14.83 -6.31 -4.85
CA SER A 57 13.70 -5.39 -4.63
C SER A 57 13.43 -4.55 -5.88
N VAL A 58 14.48 -4.01 -6.52
CA VAL A 58 14.36 -3.32 -7.82
C VAL A 58 13.70 -4.21 -8.86
N LYS A 59 14.18 -5.45 -9.02
CA LYS A 59 13.64 -6.38 -10.01
C LYS A 59 12.17 -6.73 -9.76
N GLN A 60 11.77 -6.89 -8.50
CA GLN A 60 10.36 -7.15 -8.19
C GLN A 60 9.50 -5.90 -8.43
N TRP A 61 9.98 -4.71 -8.05
CA TRP A 61 9.28 -3.47 -8.31
C TRP A 61 9.08 -3.20 -9.80
N GLU A 62 10.10 -3.46 -10.62
CA GLU A 62 10.00 -3.37 -12.06
C GLU A 62 8.95 -4.34 -12.63
N ARG A 63 8.87 -5.57 -12.10
CA ARG A 63 7.86 -6.55 -12.50
C ARG A 63 6.45 -6.12 -12.11
N PHE A 64 6.28 -5.68 -10.87
CA PHE A 64 5.02 -5.17 -10.33
C PHE A 64 4.50 -4.00 -11.17
N THR A 65 5.35 -3.02 -11.45
CA THR A 65 4.99 -1.85 -12.25
C THR A 65 4.96 -2.10 -13.76
N ALA A 66 5.36 -3.29 -14.24
CA ALA A 66 5.47 -3.56 -15.68
C ALA A 66 4.14 -3.39 -16.42
N ILE A 67 3.02 -3.80 -15.80
CA ILE A 67 1.70 -3.71 -16.44
C ILE A 67 1.25 -2.27 -16.61
N VAL A 68 1.39 -1.43 -15.58
CA VAL A 68 1.02 -0.01 -15.65
C VAL A 68 1.93 0.76 -16.59
N ARG A 69 3.23 0.43 -16.62
CA ARG A 69 4.19 0.98 -17.60
C ARG A 69 3.81 0.58 -19.03
N LYS A 70 3.56 -0.70 -19.29
CA LYS A 70 3.18 -1.20 -20.62
C LYS A 70 1.88 -0.57 -21.14
N GLN A 71 0.90 -0.38 -20.25
CA GLN A 71 -0.43 0.13 -20.59
C GLN A 71 -0.54 1.66 -20.45
N GLN A 72 0.53 2.35 -20.05
CA GLN A 72 0.55 3.79 -19.82
C GLN A 72 -0.55 4.24 -18.83
N ILE A 73 -0.71 3.48 -17.75
CA ILE A 73 -1.73 3.72 -16.72
C ILE A 73 -1.09 4.49 -15.57
N PRO A 74 -1.53 5.73 -15.27
CA PRO A 74 -1.05 6.43 -14.10
C PRO A 74 -1.60 5.83 -12.82
N TYR A 75 -0.75 5.72 -11.81
CA TYR A 75 -1.04 5.03 -10.56
C TYR A 75 -0.60 5.82 -9.33
N ALA A 76 -1.16 5.47 -8.19
CA ALA A 76 -0.72 5.88 -6.87
C ALA A 76 -0.51 4.62 -6.03
N LEU A 77 0.25 4.71 -4.94
CA LEU A 77 0.48 3.58 -4.06
C LEU A 77 0.67 4.00 -2.60
N THR A 78 0.31 3.12 -1.69
CA THR A 78 0.93 3.07 -0.36
C THR A 78 1.85 1.85 -0.30
N LEU A 79 2.89 1.89 0.52
CA LEU A 79 3.77 0.77 0.79
C LEU A 79 3.12 -0.19 1.78
N GLY A 80 3.33 -1.48 1.54
CA GLY A 80 3.02 -2.54 2.47
C GLY A 80 4.25 -2.98 3.24
N ASN A 81 4.06 -3.81 4.27
CA ASN A 81 5.15 -4.24 5.14
C ASN A 81 6.25 -5.00 4.41
N HIS A 82 5.99 -5.49 3.20
CA HIS A 82 6.97 -6.16 2.35
C HIS A 82 7.78 -5.20 1.47
N ASP A 83 7.39 -3.93 1.35
CA ASP A 83 7.97 -2.98 0.38
C ASP A 83 9.12 -2.13 0.95
N HIS A 84 9.49 -2.30 2.23
CA HIS A 84 10.46 -1.44 2.93
C HIS A 84 11.95 -1.83 2.75
N PHE A 85 12.32 -2.61 1.73
CA PHE A 85 13.55 -3.42 1.79
C PHE A 85 14.77 -3.03 0.97
N LEU A 86 14.77 -1.88 0.31
CA LEU A 86 15.97 -1.45 -0.41
C LEU A 86 17.09 -1.06 0.57
N ASP A 87 18.26 -1.67 0.39
CA ASP A 87 19.55 -1.45 1.08
C ASP A 87 19.75 -2.05 2.48
N GLY A 88 18.80 -2.81 3.02
CA GLY A 88 19.00 -3.69 4.19
C GLY A 88 19.37 -3.00 5.52
N ILE A 89 19.40 -1.66 5.56
CA ILE A 89 19.87 -0.87 6.71
C ILE A 89 18.75 0.02 7.28
N GLU A 90 17.82 0.53 6.46
CA GLU A 90 16.71 1.38 6.93
C GLU A 90 15.37 0.96 6.31
N PRO A 91 14.49 0.27 7.06
CA PRO A 91 13.20 -0.21 6.55
C PRO A 91 12.11 0.88 6.61
N ASP A 92 12.42 2.09 6.14
CA ASP A 92 11.45 3.19 6.09
C ASP A 92 10.76 3.34 4.74
N GLY A 93 11.18 2.55 3.73
CA GLY A 93 10.54 2.51 2.41
C GLY A 93 10.87 3.71 1.51
N LYS A 94 11.67 4.69 1.95
CA LYS A 94 12.00 5.86 1.12
C LYS A 94 12.79 5.50 -0.13
N SER A 95 13.67 4.52 -0.03
CA SER A 95 14.49 4.04 -1.14
C SER A 95 13.64 3.52 -2.30
N ILE A 96 12.50 2.85 -2.04
CA ILE A 96 11.62 2.35 -3.12
C ILE A 96 10.79 3.47 -3.73
N MET A 97 10.39 4.43 -2.90
CA MET A 97 9.72 5.65 -3.35
C MET A 97 10.62 6.50 -4.24
N ALA A 98 11.89 6.67 -3.86
CA ALA A 98 12.90 7.35 -4.67
C ALA A 98 13.14 6.63 -6.01
N TYR A 99 13.23 5.29 -5.97
CA TYR A 99 13.36 4.48 -7.18
C TYR A 99 12.14 4.66 -8.10
N ASP A 100 10.93 4.52 -7.57
CA ASP A 100 9.68 4.68 -8.33
C ASP A 100 9.57 6.07 -8.97
N ALA A 101 9.83 7.12 -8.19
CA ALA A 101 9.79 8.51 -8.65
C ALA A 101 10.79 8.82 -9.77
N THR A 102 11.96 8.16 -9.77
CA THR A 102 13.00 8.37 -10.79
C THR A 102 12.81 7.49 -12.03
N HIS A 103 12.04 6.40 -11.94
CA HIS A 103 11.89 5.41 -13.02
C HIS A 103 10.47 5.31 -13.61
N SER A 104 9.51 6.08 -13.10
CA SER A 104 8.13 6.09 -13.59
C SER A 104 7.56 7.51 -13.65
N ASN A 105 7.30 8.01 -14.85
CA ASN A 105 6.53 9.24 -15.06
C ASN A 105 5.01 9.03 -14.91
N LEU A 106 4.57 7.80 -14.64
CA LEU A 106 3.17 7.43 -14.43
C LEU A 106 2.79 7.42 -12.95
N SER A 107 3.78 7.38 -12.06
CA SER A 107 3.52 7.38 -10.62
C SER A 107 3.13 8.77 -10.13
N LEU A 108 2.06 8.81 -9.32
CA LEU A 108 1.67 9.96 -8.52
C LEU A 108 2.18 9.83 -7.07
N ALA A 109 2.95 8.79 -6.77
CA ALA A 109 3.48 8.53 -5.45
C ALA A 109 4.45 9.63 -5.02
N LYS A 110 4.43 9.96 -3.72
CA LYS A 110 5.35 10.93 -3.13
C LYS A 110 5.87 10.39 -1.82
N GLU A 111 7.14 10.70 -1.57
CA GLU A 111 7.74 10.43 -0.26
C GLU A 111 7.02 11.21 0.85
N ALA A 112 7.13 10.68 2.06
CA ALA A 112 6.69 11.39 3.26
C ALA A 112 7.37 12.78 3.35
N PRO A 113 6.62 13.82 3.75
CA PRO A 113 7.18 15.16 3.87
C PRO A 113 8.23 15.23 4.99
N PRO A 114 9.12 16.24 4.97
CA PRO A 114 10.15 16.39 5.99
C PRO A 114 9.56 16.39 7.41
N GLY A 115 10.12 15.54 8.28
CA GLY A 115 9.68 15.40 9.67
C GLY A 115 8.47 14.48 9.89
N VAL A 116 7.97 13.82 8.84
CA VAL A 116 6.93 12.79 8.93
C VAL A 116 7.54 11.42 8.61
N SER A 117 7.19 10.43 9.43
CA SER A 117 7.67 9.05 9.36
C SER A 117 7.03 8.30 8.18
N GLY A 118 7.72 7.26 7.72
CA GLY A 118 7.29 6.41 6.61
C GLY A 118 7.87 6.81 5.25
N GLY A 119 7.61 5.96 4.26
CA GLY A 119 8.03 6.13 2.88
C GLY A 119 6.92 6.74 2.04
N SER A 120 5.69 6.24 2.13
CA SER A 120 4.56 6.68 1.29
C SER A 120 3.49 7.45 2.06
N VAL A 121 3.78 8.70 2.44
CA VAL A 121 2.83 9.57 3.16
C VAL A 121 2.52 10.82 2.34
N TYR A 122 1.37 10.81 1.68
CA TYR A 122 0.98 11.89 0.78
C TYR A 122 -0.51 11.85 0.45
N TYR A 123 -0.98 12.82 -0.35
CA TYR A 123 -2.33 12.84 -0.87
C TYR A 123 -2.36 13.13 -2.37
N VAL A 124 -3.42 12.65 -3.03
CA VAL A 124 -3.74 12.96 -4.42
C VAL A 124 -5.07 13.72 -4.46
N PRO A 125 -5.05 15.02 -4.80
CA PRO A 125 -6.29 15.77 -4.98
C PRO A 125 -7.05 15.26 -6.21
N VAL A 126 -8.37 15.15 -6.06
CA VAL A 126 -9.29 14.70 -7.10
C VAL A 126 -10.03 15.90 -7.65
N TYR A 127 -10.06 16.04 -8.98
CA TYR A 127 -10.73 17.15 -9.66
C TYR A 127 -11.84 16.62 -10.57
N GLU A 128 -12.93 17.38 -10.68
CA GLU A 128 -14.06 17.08 -11.59
C GLU A 128 -13.66 17.17 -13.07
N ASN A 129 -12.68 18.04 -13.40
CA ASN A 129 -12.18 18.22 -14.76
C ASN A 129 -10.65 18.27 -14.81
N SER A 130 -10.06 17.80 -15.91
CA SER A 130 -8.60 17.58 -16.07
C SER A 130 -7.78 18.87 -16.17
N THR A 131 -8.43 20.01 -16.38
CA THR A 131 -7.77 21.32 -16.30
C THR A 131 -7.67 21.71 -14.83
N ALA A 132 -6.47 21.58 -14.25
CA ALA A 132 -6.10 21.85 -12.86
C ALA A 132 -6.27 23.31 -12.37
N LYS A 133 -7.32 24.01 -12.84
CA LYS A 133 -7.59 25.43 -12.55
C LYS A 133 -8.73 25.64 -11.55
N GLY A 134 -9.11 24.63 -10.78
CA GLY A 134 -10.19 24.72 -9.79
C GLY A 134 -9.82 24.02 -8.48
N ARG A 135 -10.61 24.28 -7.44
CA ARG A 135 -10.51 23.60 -6.15
C ARG A 135 -10.76 22.09 -6.33
N PRO A 136 -10.05 21.20 -5.62
CA PRO A 136 -10.35 19.77 -5.68
C PRO A 136 -11.79 19.49 -5.20
N THR A 137 -12.38 18.42 -5.71
CA THR A 137 -13.71 17.92 -5.33
C THR A 137 -13.64 16.71 -4.40
N GLY A 138 -12.45 16.13 -4.23
CA GLY A 138 -12.17 15.05 -3.29
C GLY A 138 -10.67 14.88 -3.10
N VAL A 139 -10.29 13.93 -2.26
CA VAL A 139 -8.88 13.65 -1.96
C VAL A 139 -8.66 12.17 -1.68
N LEU A 140 -7.58 11.61 -2.20
CA LEU A 140 -7.11 10.29 -1.80
C LEU A 140 -5.92 10.46 -0.86
N TRP A 141 -5.95 9.78 0.27
CA TRP A 141 -4.91 9.82 1.29
C TRP A 141 -4.14 8.51 1.27
N MET A 142 -2.82 8.59 1.24
CA MET A 142 -1.91 7.46 1.32
C MET A 142 -1.10 7.64 2.59
N LEU A 143 -1.31 6.74 3.56
CA LEU A 143 -0.54 6.70 4.80
C LEU A 143 0.25 5.40 4.84
N ASP A 144 1.45 5.47 5.41
CA ASP A 144 2.37 4.35 5.50
C ASP A 144 2.24 3.73 6.89
N SER A 145 1.68 2.52 6.94
CA SER A 145 1.57 1.77 8.20
C SER A 145 2.88 1.14 8.65
N GLY A 146 3.96 1.32 7.90
CA GLY A 146 5.26 0.72 8.17
C GLY A 146 5.27 -0.79 7.99
N LYS A 147 6.38 -1.38 8.44
CA LYS A 147 6.61 -2.82 8.36
C LYS A 147 6.24 -3.54 9.66
N LEU A 148 6.94 -3.18 10.74
CA LEU A 148 6.84 -3.83 12.05
C LEU A 148 6.91 -2.77 13.13
N LEU A 149 6.51 -3.18 14.33
CA LEU A 149 6.47 -2.39 15.54
C LEU A 149 5.49 -1.22 15.43
N CYS A 150 4.48 -1.21 16.29
CA CYS A 150 3.62 -0.04 16.44
C CYS A 150 3.88 0.59 17.79
N MET A 151 4.47 1.80 17.82
CA MET A 151 4.76 2.52 19.06
C MET A 151 5.57 1.68 20.08
N GLY A 152 6.48 0.84 19.60
CA GLY A 152 7.27 -0.08 20.43
C GLY A 152 6.56 -1.39 20.81
N LEU A 153 5.30 -1.59 20.43
CA LEU A 153 4.59 -2.86 20.58
C LEU A 153 5.03 -3.86 19.50
N THR A 154 5.36 -5.08 19.91
CA THR A 154 5.75 -6.16 19.01
C THR A 154 4.59 -6.59 18.09
N GLY A 155 4.90 -6.74 16.81
CA GLY A 155 3.99 -7.21 15.75
C GLY A 155 4.05 -6.26 14.54
N TRP A 156 2.96 -6.18 13.77
CA TRP A 156 2.82 -5.30 12.62
C TRP A 156 2.82 -3.81 12.97
N GLY A 157 3.32 -3.00 12.03
CA GLY A 157 3.39 -1.54 12.13
C GLY A 157 2.02 -0.85 12.21
N CYS A 158 2.02 0.47 12.35
CA CYS A 158 0.82 1.29 12.36
C CYS A 158 1.07 2.67 11.75
N VAL A 159 -0.02 3.36 11.40
CA VAL A 159 0.03 4.79 11.07
C VAL A 159 0.44 5.56 12.32
N THR A 160 1.57 6.24 12.25
CA THR A 160 2.20 6.92 13.39
C THR A 160 1.53 8.25 13.72
N GLU A 161 1.73 8.75 14.95
CA GLU A 161 1.12 9.99 15.44
C GLU A 161 1.46 11.21 14.58
N ASP A 162 2.71 11.33 14.12
CA ASP A 162 3.17 12.40 13.23
C ASP A 162 2.51 12.35 11.84
N GLN A 163 2.22 11.16 11.30
CA GLN A 163 1.41 11.01 10.08
C GLN A 163 -0.04 11.47 10.31
N ILE A 164 -0.62 11.15 11.47
CA ILE A 164 -1.98 11.58 11.84
C ILE A 164 -2.03 13.11 11.97
N GLU A 165 -1.04 13.72 12.63
CA GLU A 165 -0.92 15.17 12.76
C GLU A 165 -0.74 15.86 11.41
N TRP A 166 0.10 15.31 10.54
CA TRP A 166 0.27 15.78 9.17
C TRP A 166 -1.05 15.70 8.39
N PHE A 167 -1.74 14.57 8.44
CA PHE A 167 -3.03 14.37 7.79
C PHE A 167 -4.05 15.42 8.26
N LYS A 168 -4.20 15.62 9.59
CA LYS A 168 -5.10 16.62 10.17
C LYS A 168 -4.76 18.03 9.70
N SER A 169 -3.46 18.37 9.68
CA SER A 169 -2.98 19.66 9.19
C SER A 169 -3.34 19.89 7.72
N GLN A 170 -3.12 18.88 6.85
CA GLN A 170 -3.44 18.99 5.44
C GLN A 170 -4.96 19.03 5.19
N ALA A 171 -5.74 18.22 5.91
CA ALA A 171 -7.20 18.17 5.78
C ALA A 171 -7.87 19.50 6.17
N GLU A 172 -7.25 20.30 7.03
CA GLU A 172 -7.73 21.64 7.42
C GLU A 172 -7.20 22.79 6.55
N SER A 173 -6.34 22.50 5.58
CA SER A 173 -5.83 23.50 4.63
C SER A 173 -6.95 24.12 3.79
N GLU A 174 -6.74 25.34 3.29
CA GLU A 174 -7.73 26.06 2.47
C GLU A 174 -8.21 25.24 1.26
N ASP A 175 -7.30 24.48 0.65
CA ASP A 175 -7.59 23.69 -0.55
C ASP A 175 -8.38 22.41 -0.27
N LEU A 176 -8.17 21.77 0.89
CA LEU A 176 -8.72 20.44 1.19
C LEU A 176 -9.85 20.45 2.23
N ARG A 177 -10.03 21.56 2.96
CA ARG A 177 -11.04 21.67 4.01
C ARG A 177 -12.44 21.32 3.50
N GLY A 178 -13.08 20.40 4.21
CA GLY A 178 -14.44 19.95 3.94
C GLY A 178 -14.59 19.02 2.73
N LEU A 179 -13.48 18.57 2.12
CA LEU A 179 -13.52 17.56 1.06
C LEU A 179 -13.73 16.17 1.63
N GLN A 180 -14.52 15.37 0.91
CA GLN A 180 -14.59 13.93 1.16
C GLN A 180 -13.31 13.27 0.67
N GLY A 181 -12.83 12.28 1.43
CA GLY A 181 -11.64 11.54 1.07
C GLY A 181 -11.76 10.04 1.28
N LEU A 182 -10.94 9.31 0.53
CA LEU A 182 -10.69 7.89 0.71
C LEU A 182 -9.25 7.72 1.18
N MET A 183 -9.04 6.90 2.20
CA MET A 183 -7.73 6.64 2.78
C MET A 183 -7.28 5.23 2.46
N PHE A 184 -6.01 5.11 2.07
CA PHE A 184 -5.31 3.87 1.77
C PHE A 184 -4.23 3.67 2.82
N VAL A 185 -4.32 2.54 3.51
CA VAL A 185 -3.39 2.06 4.52
C VAL A 185 -3.22 0.56 4.26
N HIS A 186 -1.98 0.08 4.20
CA HIS A 186 -1.73 -1.31 3.89
C HIS A 186 -2.09 -2.23 5.07
N ILE A 187 -1.41 -2.06 6.21
CA ILE A 187 -1.73 -2.81 7.45
C ILE A 187 -3.05 -2.23 8.00
N PRO A 188 -4.12 -3.04 8.10
CA PRO A 188 -5.42 -2.53 8.51
C PRO A 188 -5.42 -2.06 9.96
N LEU A 189 -6.22 -1.02 10.22
CA LEU A 189 -6.48 -0.51 11.56
C LEU A 189 -7.11 -1.59 12.46
N GLN A 190 -6.91 -1.45 13.78
CA GLN A 190 -7.49 -2.34 14.80
C GLN A 190 -9.02 -2.45 14.69
N GLU A 191 -9.71 -1.39 14.29
CA GLU A 191 -11.16 -1.34 14.10
C GLU A 191 -11.64 -2.35 13.05
N VAL A 192 -10.83 -2.63 12.02
CA VAL A 192 -11.15 -3.63 11.00
C VAL A 192 -11.18 -5.03 11.61
N LEU A 193 -10.20 -5.35 12.46
CA LEU A 193 -10.18 -6.61 13.22
C LEU A 193 -11.36 -6.70 14.18
N LEU A 194 -11.67 -5.63 14.91
CA LEU A 194 -12.81 -5.60 15.83
C LEU A 194 -14.13 -5.83 15.09
N TYR A 195 -14.32 -5.17 13.94
CA TYR A 195 -15.51 -5.33 13.10
C TYR A 195 -15.61 -6.75 12.54
N TRP A 196 -14.51 -7.30 12.01
CA TRP A 196 -14.48 -8.68 11.53
C TRP A 196 -14.79 -9.69 12.64
N ASN A 197 -14.21 -9.51 13.82
CA ASN A 197 -14.48 -10.41 14.95
C ASN A 197 -15.95 -10.35 15.41
N ALA A 198 -16.58 -9.19 15.32
CA ALA A 198 -17.99 -9.00 15.67
C ALA A 198 -18.95 -9.51 14.57
N PHE A 199 -18.63 -9.31 13.29
CA PHE A 199 -19.59 -9.45 12.19
C PHE A 199 -19.09 -10.29 11.00
N GLY A 200 -17.86 -10.81 11.01
CA GLY A 200 -17.24 -11.52 9.88
C GLY A 200 -17.94 -12.81 9.44
N LYS A 201 -18.92 -13.29 10.21
CA LYS A 201 -19.78 -14.43 9.86
C LYS A 201 -21.15 -14.01 9.33
N ASP A 202 -21.46 -12.72 9.31
CA ASP A 202 -22.72 -12.16 8.82
C ASP A 202 -22.55 -11.65 7.38
N PRO A 203 -23.02 -12.41 6.37
CA PRO A 203 -22.86 -12.04 4.96
C PRO A 203 -23.68 -10.79 4.56
N GLN A 204 -24.58 -10.30 5.42
CA GLN A 204 -25.27 -9.02 5.19
C GLN A 204 -24.43 -7.82 5.62
N ARG A 205 -23.43 -8.03 6.47
CA ARG A 205 -22.57 -6.97 7.05
C ARG A 205 -21.16 -6.97 6.51
N VAL A 206 -20.69 -8.12 6.06
CA VAL A 206 -19.33 -8.33 5.58
C VAL A 206 -19.40 -9.09 4.26
N SER A 207 -18.70 -8.56 3.26
CA SER A 207 -18.42 -9.25 2.01
C SER A 207 -16.91 -9.36 1.86
N GLY A 208 -16.39 -10.57 1.69
CA GLY A 208 -14.96 -10.85 1.56
C GLY A 208 -14.53 -12.09 2.32
N GLU A 209 -13.27 -12.45 2.13
CA GLU A 209 -12.62 -13.60 2.76
C GLU A 209 -11.47 -13.10 3.63
N LYS A 210 -11.11 -13.90 4.64
CA LYS A 210 -9.97 -13.64 5.53
C LYS A 210 -9.10 -14.88 5.48
N ASP A 211 -8.21 -14.88 4.48
CA ASP A 211 -7.43 -16.05 4.09
C ASP A 211 -6.09 -16.18 4.83
N GLU A 212 -5.78 -15.20 5.68
CA GLU A 212 -4.56 -15.13 6.48
C GLU A 212 -4.88 -14.81 7.95
N ASP A 213 -4.03 -15.27 8.88
CA ASP A 213 -4.11 -14.82 10.28
C ASP A 213 -3.96 -13.30 10.32
N VAL A 214 -4.82 -12.60 11.07
CA VAL A 214 -4.93 -11.13 10.96
C VAL A 214 -3.64 -10.45 11.34
N GLY A 215 -3.04 -9.79 10.36
CA GLY A 215 -1.97 -8.85 10.56
C GLY A 215 -2.46 -7.41 10.70
N CYS A 216 -3.38 -7.13 11.63
CA CYS A 216 -3.72 -5.73 11.95
C CYS A 216 -2.58 -5.08 12.72
N SER A 217 -2.59 -3.75 12.74
CA SER A 217 -1.63 -2.95 13.47
C SER A 217 -1.51 -3.40 14.93
N SER A 218 -0.30 -3.49 15.49
CA SER A 218 -0.12 -4.01 16.87
C SER A 218 -0.63 -3.06 17.95
N GLY A 219 -0.79 -1.79 17.59
CA GLY A 219 -1.37 -0.75 18.43
C GLY A 219 -2.49 -0.02 17.70
N ASN A 220 -3.32 0.65 18.49
CA ASN A 220 -4.33 1.58 17.99
C ASN A 220 -3.81 3.01 18.25
N THR A 221 -3.67 3.79 17.20
CA THR A 221 -3.08 5.14 17.24
C THR A 221 -4.14 6.25 17.26
N GLY A 222 -5.44 5.91 17.32
CA GLY A 222 -6.52 6.86 17.57
C GLY A 222 -7.72 6.73 16.65
#